data_AF-A0A2A5RTU4-F1
#
_entry.id   AF-A0A2A5RTU4-F1
#
_cell.length_a   1.000
_cell.length_b   1.000
_cell.length_c   1.000
_cell.angle_alpha   90.00
_cell.angle_beta   90.00
_cell.angle_gamma   90.00
#
_symmetry.space_group_name_H-M   'P 1'
#
loop_
_entity.id
_entity.type
_entity.pdbx_description
1 polymer ?
#
loop_
_entity_poly.entity_id
_entity_poly.type
_entity_poly.pdbx_seq_one_letter_code
_entity_poly.pdbx_strand_id
1 'polypeptide(L)' 'MATSSVLNYSEAEKDFNDLKLGDVKEIDTQYGKGKVGALDDGRTVSIRPGSSANSNNPTIQIDEKGKNPEKIKIRYIGE' A
#
# COMPACT_ATOMS: atom_id res chain seq x y z
N MET A 1 12.65 1.44 -23.74
CA MET A 1 11.72 2.35 -23.03
C MET A 1 11.73 1.90 -21.58
N ALA A 2 12.38 2.66 -20.70
CA ALA A 2 12.53 2.26 -19.30
C ALA A 2 11.17 2.40 -18.60
N THR A 3 10.81 1.34 -17.88
CA THR A 3 9.55 1.12 -17.21
C THR A 3 9.40 2.03 -15.98
N SER A 4 8.88 3.25 -16.16
CA SER A 4 8.67 4.22 -15.06
C SER A 4 7.67 3.75 -13.98
N SER A 5 6.98 2.62 -14.16
CA SER A 5 6.04 2.07 -13.17
C SER A 5 6.66 1.14 -12.13
N VAL A 6 7.90 0.68 -12.33
CA VAL A 6 8.55 -0.31 -11.43
C VAL A 6 9.34 0.37 -10.30
N LEU A 7 9.84 1.59 -10.52
CA LEU A 7 10.69 2.29 -9.56
C LEU A 7 9.92 2.70 -8.29
N ASN A 8 8.64 3.06 -8.40
CA ASN A 8 7.85 3.59 -7.28
C ASN A 8 7.24 2.50 -6.37
N TYR A 9 6.86 1.34 -6.91
CA TYR A 9 6.23 0.28 -6.10
C TYR A 9 7.25 -0.39 -5.17
N SER A 10 8.50 -0.50 -5.62
CA SER A 10 9.60 -1.06 -4.82
C SER A 10 9.83 -0.26 -3.54
N GLU A 11 9.79 1.08 -3.60
CA GLU A 11 9.93 1.94 -2.42
C GLU A 11 8.77 1.78 -1.45
N ALA A 12 7.53 1.82 -1.98
CA ALA A 12 6.35 1.58 -1.17
C ALA A 12 6.38 0.18 -0.52
N GLU A 13 6.83 -0.85 -1.25
CA GLU A 13 6.94 -2.21 -0.73
C GLU A 13 8.02 -2.30 0.37
N LYS A 14 9.14 -1.59 0.21
CA LYS A 14 10.16 -1.50 1.23
C LYS A 14 9.62 -0.87 2.51
N ASP A 15 8.92 0.25 2.43
CA ASP A 15 8.30 0.89 3.59
C ASP A 15 7.23 -0.01 4.23
N PHE A 16 6.42 -0.70 3.42
CA PHE A 16 5.45 -1.69 3.91
C PHE A 16 6.12 -2.83 4.70
N ASN A 17 7.23 -3.35 4.21
CA ASN A 17 7.99 -4.41 4.89
C ASN A 17 8.69 -3.89 6.16
N ASP A 18 9.11 -2.61 6.18
CA ASP A 18 9.74 -1.97 7.35
C ASP A 18 8.77 -1.77 8.52
N LEU A 19 7.47 -1.68 8.25
CA LEU A 19 6.41 -1.64 9.27
C LEU A 19 6.28 -2.93 10.10
N LYS A 20 7.03 -4.00 9.76
CA LYS A 20 7.07 -5.29 10.47
C LYS A 20 5.68 -5.83 10.81
N LEU A 21 4.81 -5.81 9.81
CA LEU A 21 3.42 -6.22 9.94
C LEU A 21 3.33 -7.73 10.21
N GLY A 22 2.37 -8.12 11.05
CA GLY A 22 1.93 -9.49 11.20
C GLY A 22 0.92 -9.88 10.11
N ASP A 23 0.67 -11.18 9.97
CA ASP A 23 -0.36 -11.74 9.05
C ASP A 23 -0.28 -11.21 7.61
N VAL A 24 0.94 -10.97 7.12
CA VAL A 24 1.15 -10.44 5.77
C VAL A 24 0.70 -11.46 4.73
N LYS A 25 -0.21 -11.04 3.85
CA LYS A 25 -0.71 -11.83 2.74
C LYS A 25 -0.78 -11.00 1.46
N GLU A 26 -0.58 -11.66 0.32
CA GLU A 26 -0.83 -11.04 -0.98
C GLU A 26 -2.33 -10.90 -1.23
N ILE A 27 -2.72 -9.81 -1.89
CA ILE A 27 -4.09 -9.53 -2.32
C ILE A 27 -4.11 -9.14 -3.79
N ASP A 28 -5.10 -9.62 -4.53
CA ASP A 28 -5.36 -9.13 -5.87
C ASP A 28 -6.16 -7.83 -5.81
N THR A 29 -5.66 -6.81 -6.49
CA THR A 29 -6.35 -5.53 -6.66
C THR A 29 -6.60 -5.28 -8.13
N GLN A 30 -7.57 -4.42 -8.45
CA GLN A 30 -7.84 -4.01 -9.82
C GLN A 30 -6.64 -3.34 -10.53
N TYR A 31 -5.60 -2.94 -9.77
CA TYR A 31 -4.39 -2.30 -10.28
C TYR A 31 -3.17 -3.26 -10.35
N GLY A 32 -3.36 -4.53 -9.97
CA GLY A 32 -2.30 -5.53 -9.84
C GLY A 32 -2.20 -6.11 -8.43
N LYS A 33 -1.19 -6.95 -8.20
CA LYS A 33 -0.93 -7.57 -6.89
C LYS A 33 -0.52 -6.52 -5.86
N GLY A 34 -1.16 -6.56 -4.70
CA GLY A 34 -0.81 -5.81 -3.50
C GLY A 34 -0.54 -6.73 -2.32
N LYS A 35 -0.29 -6.16 -1.14
CA LYS A 35 -0.14 -6.90 0.11
C LYS A 35 -0.98 -6.24 1.20
N VAL A 36 -1.40 -7.03 2.18
CA VAL A 36 -2.05 -6.54 3.40
C VAL A 36 -1.44 -7.23 4.60
N GLY A 37 -1.28 -6.49 5.69
CA GLY A 37 -0.80 -6.99 6.97
C GLY A 37 -1.43 -6.22 8.13
N ALA A 38 -1.20 -6.68 9.34
CA ALA A 38 -1.71 -6.07 10.56
C ALA A 38 -0.56 -5.50 11.41
N LEU A 39 -0.74 -4.30 11.92
CA LEU A 39 0.10 -3.75 12.99
C LEU A 39 -0.22 -4.46 14.31
N ASP A 40 0.71 -4.41 15.27
CA ASP A 40 0.54 -5.02 16.61
C ASP A 40 -0.70 -4.50 17.37
N ASP A 41 -1.02 -3.22 17.17
CA ASP A 41 -2.24 -2.58 17.70
C ASP A 41 -3.53 -3.07 17.02
N GLY A 42 -3.41 -3.89 15.97
CA GLY A 42 -4.47 -4.49 15.18
C GLY A 42 -5.08 -3.55 14.12
N ARG A 43 -4.41 -2.44 13.80
CA ARG A 43 -4.70 -1.65 12.60
C ARG A 43 -4.25 -2.43 11.36
N THR A 44 -4.97 -2.27 10.25
CA THR A 44 -4.64 -2.97 9.00
C THR A 44 -3.89 -2.04 8.08
N VAL A 45 -2.81 -2.55 7.47
CA VAL A 45 -2.03 -1.82 6.47
C VAL A 45 -2.08 -2.59 5.17
N SER A 46 -2.38 -1.91 4.07
CA SER A 46 -2.35 -2.47 2.73
C SER A 46 -1.49 -1.63 1.80
N ILE A 47 -0.78 -2.29 0.90
CA ILE A 47 -0.06 -1.67 -0.20
C ILE A 47 -0.66 -2.12 -1.51
N ARG A 48 -0.86 -1.19 -2.43
CA ARG A 48 -1.32 -1.46 -3.79
C ARG A 48 -0.48 -0.70 -4.82
N PRO A 49 -0.24 -1.30 -6.01
CA PRO A 49 0.58 -0.71 -7.06
C PRO A 49 -0.07 0.49 -7.74
N GLY A 50 -1.38 0.68 -7.57
CA GLY A 50 -2.11 1.77 -8.20
C GLY A 50 -3.30 2.29 -7.39
N SER A 51 -3.93 3.34 -7.89
CA SER A 51 -5.09 3.98 -7.27
C SER A 51 -5.92 4.67 -8.34
N SER A 52 -7.23 4.82 -8.11
CA SER A 52 -8.16 5.54 -9.01
C SER A 52 -7.83 7.03 -9.23
N ALA A 53 -6.85 7.57 -8.49
CA ALA A 53 -6.36 8.92 -8.71
C ALA A 53 -5.43 8.92 -9.93
N ASN A 54 -5.48 10.01 -10.70
CA ASN A 54 -4.96 10.29 -12.07
C ASN A 54 -3.52 9.86 -12.45
N SER A 55 -2.84 9.03 -11.65
CA SER A 55 -1.43 8.71 -11.80
C SER A 55 -1.11 7.24 -11.54
N ASN A 56 -2.09 6.39 -11.18
CA ASN A 56 -1.86 4.97 -10.90
C ASN A 56 -0.68 4.73 -9.94
N ASN A 57 -0.55 5.61 -8.94
CA ASN A 57 0.60 5.64 -8.05
C ASN A 57 0.52 4.54 -6.97
N PRO A 58 1.66 3.94 -6.60
CA PRO A 58 1.74 3.08 -5.44
C PRO A 58 1.22 3.80 -4.20
N THR A 59 0.38 3.10 -3.44
CA THR A 59 -0.27 3.66 -2.27
C THR A 59 -0.19 2.68 -1.12
N ILE A 60 0.31 3.15 0.02
CA ILE A 60 0.13 2.49 1.31
C ILE A 60 -1.10 3.10 1.97
N GLN A 61 -2.01 2.24 2.42
CA GLN A 61 -3.21 2.61 3.14
C GLN A 61 -3.17 1.98 4.53
N ILE A 62 -3.41 2.78 5.56
CA ILE A 62 -3.58 2.33 6.94
C ILE A 62 -5.04 2.57 7.30
N ASP A 63 -5.74 1.50 7.66
CA ASP A 63 -7.11 1.52 8.14
C ASP A 63 -7.10 1.43 9.67
N GLU A 64 -7.66 2.43 10.34
CA GLU A 64 -7.83 2.43 11.79
C GLU A 64 -8.89 1.43 12.26
N LYS A 65 -8.94 1.16 13.57
CA LYS A 65 -10.01 0.36 14.19
C LYS A 65 -11.22 1.23 14.51
N GLY A 66 -12.42 0.74 14.24
CA GLY A 66 -13.66 1.38 14.70
C GLY A 66 -14.83 1.24 13.73
N LYS A 67 -15.99 1.82 14.08
CA LYS A 67 -17.19 1.84 13.23
C LYS A 67 -17.01 2.73 11.99
N ASN A 68 -16.17 3.76 12.08
CA ASN A 68 -15.79 4.65 10.99
C ASN A 68 -14.26 4.74 10.94
N PRO A 69 -13.58 3.75 10.34
CA PRO A 69 -12.12 3.73 10.33
C PRO A 69 -11.61 4.91 9.48
N GLU A 70 -10.87 5.81 10.11
CA GLU A 70 -10.11 6.81 9.38
C GLU A 70 -9.04 6.10 8.54
N LYS A 71 -8.78 6.66 7.35
CA LYS A 71 -7.92 6.03 6.35
C LYS A 71 -6.76 6.96 6.04
N ILE A 72 -5.58 6.59 6.52
CA ILE A 72 -4.35 7.28 6.16
C ILE A 72 -3.87 6.70 4.83
N LYS A 73 -3.59 7.56 3.85
CA LYS A 73 -3.12 7.16 2.52
C LYS A 73 -1.81 7.88 2.20
N ILE A 74 -0.74 7.11 2.06
CA ILE A 74 0.57 7.58 1.63
C ILE A 74 0.72 7.22 0.16
N ARG A 75 0.86 8.23 -0.71
CA ARG A 75 1.01 8.04 -2.16
C ARG A 75 2.43 8.36 -2.58
N TYR A 76 3.04 7.44 -3.30
CA TYR A 76 4.38 7.61 -3.85
C TYR A 76 4.25 8.25 -5.23
N ILE A 77 4.58 9.54 -5.32
CA ILE A 77 4.61 10.26 -6.59
C ILE A 77 5.99 10.04 -7.23
N GLY A 78 6.03 9.41 -8.40
CA GLY A 78 7.24 9.43 -9.22
C GLY A 78 7.38 10.81 -9.86
N GLU A 79 8.56 11.40 -9.76
CA GLU A 79 8.92 12.64 -10.48
C GLU A 79 8.98 12.44 -12.00
#